data_AF-A9KEV4-F1
#
_entry.id   AF-A9KEV4-F1
#
_cell.length_a   1.000
_cell.length_b   1.000
_cell.length_c   1.000
_cell.angle_alpha   90.00
_cell.angle_beta   90.00
_cell.angle_gamma   90.00
#
_symmetry.space_group_name_H-M   'P 1'
#
loop_
_entity.id
_entity.type
_entity.pdbx_description
1 polymer ?
#
loop_
_entity_poly.entity_id
_entity_poly.type
_entity_poly.pdbx_seq_one_letter_code
_entity_poly.pdbx_strand_id
1 'polypeptide(L)'
;MGKEKRKPQEEKVEKRARGLRTCNEVAHQASRLIDAINAGKTILDFLQEEEKDFIEFLSPIVEEEDEHKGENVLGRVVMVTGKRVNEALARHFMTLSPEEKERFVDLLGANAESGPRAGKNVLGWLSSVGEKNGGPALLNALAKYVESAPPGQLLDKWLPLLRETARGGELVGVNTLGVIAGAAEVGHPALLNALAKNFEKVPPKQLLNRLLPLLQKTVQGEGSYRGMNTVGVIAKAAACGFPAFLNTITEALMCLKPISRSSLLHQGPPGSRAVDSTLSAAARNNRVQRFEWLLCCSKITCRSNTPGSRYVRYVLPVLHAANQIIESISPPWAQEEKEELASREITSEELTQLENTRSNFLAGPMHPPLKTNLISTVFSKLQQHIDQTTFLNILAKAVPNFIGDYELVRLYVDYLILVSSDFSGEQKIRYQRCAFAKLKEITFYDYHESDSPLWERLIARVMEDVCQKHYTSDDFEFLCEKIITEVRTLFDSSPDPAFDYNSLIKECEEYVKKLEAEESKKEEKKNPSAFFPSSQPSKVIPSYLEAMKWNLK
;
A
#
# COMPACT_ATOMS: atom_id res chain seq x y z
N MET A 1 42.92 45.48 -3.63
CA MET A 1 42.35 46.56 -2.78
C MET A 1 41.09 47.07 -3.46
N GLY A 2 39.89 47.09 -2.92
CA GLY A 2 39.24 46.41 -1.81
C GLY A 2 37.75 46.57 -2.15
N LYS A 3 37.02 45.47 -2.35
CA LYS A 3 35.58 45.53 -2.62
C LYS A 3 34.90 46.10 -1.38
N GLU A 4 34.30 47.28 -1.49
CA GLU A 4 33.44 47.83 -0.45
C GLU A 4 32.29 46.85 -0.20
N LYS A 5 32.36 46.18 0.96
CA LYS A 5 31.21 45.51 1.55
C LYS A 5 30.20 46.60 1.87
N ARG A 6 29.14 46.72 1.07
CA ARG A 6 27.92 47.44 1.48
C ARG A 6 27.51 46.89 2.85
N LYS A 7 27.42 47.79 3.82
CA LYS A 7 27.11 47.45 5.21
C LYS A 7 25.64 47.00 5.29
N PRO A 8 25.30 46.02 6.14
CA PRO A 8 23.92 45.58 6.41
C PRO A 8 23.00 46.66 7.04
N GLN A 9 23.49 47.89 7.19
CA GLN A 9 22.71 49.05 7.62
C GLN A 9 21.97 49.75 6.47
N GLU A 10 22.48 49.72 5.23
CA GLU A 10 21.81 50.38 4.10
C GLU A 10 20.56 49.61 3.64
N GLU A 11 20.58 48.27 3.64
CA GLU A 11 19.39 47.43 3.42
C GLU A 11 18.31 47.64 4.51
N LYS A 12 18.71 47.94 5.75
CA LYS A 12 17.77 48.26 6.84
C LYS A 12 17.17 49.66 6.73
N VAL A 13 17.84 50.60 6.07
CA VAL A 13 17.35 51.96 5.86
C VAL A 13 16.46 52.03 4.61
N GLU A 14 16.77 51.28 3.56
CA GLU A 14 15.93 51.21 2.35
C GLU A 14 14.58 50.52 2.60
N LYS A 15 14.54 49.51 3.49
CA LYS A 15 13.29 48.93 4.02
C LYS A 15 12.45 49.87 4.89
N ARG A 16 13.03 50.97 5.40
CA ARG A 16 12.28 52.00 6.14
C ARG A 16 11.67 53.08 5.23
N ALA A 17 12.13 53.17 3.97
CA ALA A 17 11.64 54.17 3.01
C ALA A 17 10.42 53.69 2.21
N ARG A 18 10.22 52.38 2.09
CA ARG A 18 8.95 51.78 1.63
C ARG A 18 8.18 51.39 2.89
N GLY A 19 6.98 51.93 3.10
CA GLY A 19 6.15 51.54 4.25
C GLY A 19 6.00 50.01 4.32
N LEU A 20 5.74 49.49 5.53
CA LEU A 20 5.44 48.06 5.71
C LEU A 20 4.25 47.68 4.82
N ARG A 21 4.37 46.57 4.10
CA ARG A 21 3.26 46.10 3.25
C ARG A 21 2.08 45.69 4.12
N THR A 22 0.93 46.31 3.88
CA THR A 22 -0.28 46.13 4.71
C THR A 22 -1.13 44.94 4.25
N CYS A 23 -2.03 44.47 5.13
CA CYS A 23 -3.03 43.47 4.78
C CYS A 23 -3.89 43.88 3.57
N ASN A 24 -4.32 45.15 3.52
CA ASN A 24 -5.18 45.68 2.46
C ASN A 24 -4.50 45.66 1.09
N GLU A 25 -3.19 45.95 1.03
CA GLU A 25 -2.43 45.91 -0.23
C GLU A 25 -2.33 44.49 -0.78
N VAL A 26 -2.00 43.52 0.08
CA VAL A 26 -1.92 42.10 -0.31
C VAL A 26 -3.30 41.57 -0.71
N ALA A 27 -4.36 41.93 0.03
CA ALA A 27 -5.73 41.56 -0.29
C ALA A 27 -6.20 42.18 -1.61
N HIS A 28 -5.93 43.47 -1.85
CA HIS A 28 -6.27 44.15 -3.10
C HIS A 28 -5.57 43.49 -4.29
N GLN A 29 -4.29 43.15 -4.16
CA GLN A 29 -3.56 42.43 -5.19
C GLN A 29 -4.16 41.05 -5.47
N ALA A 30 -4.53 40.29 -4.44
CA ALA A 30 -5.24 39.02 -4.62
C ALA A 30 -6.59 39.20 -5.33
N SER A 31 -7.38 40.21 -4.95
CA SER A 31 -8.67 40.53 -5.57
C SER A 31 -8.54 40.83 -7.05
N ARG A 32 -7.52 41.59 -7.49
CA ARG A 32 -7.29 41.89 -8.91
C ARG A 32 -7.16 40.62 -9.77
N LEU A 33 -6.41 39.63 -9.29
CA LEU A 33 -6.27 38.34 -9.98
C LEU A 33 -7.59 37.56 -9.98
N ILE A 34 -8.29 37.52 -8.85
CA ILE A 34 -9.58 36.82 -8.72
C ILE A 34 -10.61 37.42 -9.68
N ASP A 35 -10.75 38.74 -9.69
CA ASP A 35 -11.73 39.46 -10.51
C ASP A 35 -11.42 39.31 -12.00
N ALA A 36 -10.15 39.38 -12.39
CA ALA A 36 -9.72 39.14 -13.76
C ALA A 36 -10.11 37.72 -14.24
N ILE A 37 -9.82 36.70 -13.44
CA ILE A 37 -10.18 35.31 -13.79
C ILE A 37 -11.70 35.14 -13.84
N ASN A 38 -12.44 35.76 -12.91
CA ASN A 38 -13.90 35.70 -12.90
C ASN A 38 -14.53 36.41 -14.11
N ALA A 39 -13.89 37.48 -14.61
CA ALA A 39 -14.22 38.16 -15.86
C ALA A 39 -13.84 37.36 -17.13
N GLY A 40 -13.25 36.17 -16.97
CA GLY A 40 -12.92 35.26 -18.08
C GLY A 40 -11.50 35.41 -18.62
N LYS A 41 -10.66 36.24 -17.99
CA LYS A 41 -9.27 36.44 -18.41
C LYS A 41 -8.39 35.25 -18.03
N THR A 42 -7.41 34.91 -18.86
CA THR A 42 -6.41 33.89 -18.50
C THR A 42 -5.34 34.48 -17.57
N ILE A 43 -4.66 33.62 -16.78
CA ILE A 43 -3.57 34.07 -15.91
C ILE A 43 -2.42 34.67 -16.73
N LEU A 44 -2.14 34.13 -17.92
CA LEU A 44 -1.09 34.65 -18.80
C LEU A 44 -1.41 36.08 -19.27
N ASP A 45 -2.62 36.31 -19.76
CA ASP A 45 -3.05 37.65 -20.21
C ASP A 45 -3.05 38.64 -19.03
N PHE A 46 -3.39 38.17 -17.82
CA PHE A 46 -3.34 38.99 -16.61
C PHE A 46 -1.91 39.41 -16.29
N LEU A 47 -0.96 38.46 -16.26
CA LEU A 47 0.43 38.75 -15.92
C LEU A 47 1.14 39.62 -16.96
N GLN A 48 0.77 39.50 -18.25
CA GLN A 48 1.27 40.38 -19.30
C GLN A 48 0.89 41.84 -19.07
N GLU A 49 -0.34 42.12 -18.64
CA GLU A 49 -0.79 43.49 -18.31
C GLU A 49 -0.19 44.00 -17.00
N GLU A 50 0.08 43.12 -16.03
CA GLU A 50 0.75 43.48 -14.78
C GLU A 50 2.26 43.70 -14.94
N GLU A 51 2.83 43.34 -16.10
CA GLU A 51 4.27 43.32 -16.38
C GLU A 51 5.07 42.58 -15.28
N LYS A 52 4.53 41.46 -14.77
CA LYS A 52 5.11 40.69 -13.65
C LYS A 52 5.19 39.19 -13.93
N ASP A 53 6.22 38.56 -13.38
CA ASP A 53 6.32 37.10 -13.29
C ASP A 53 5.21 36.54 -12.38
N PHE A 54 4.72 35.33 -12.67
CA PHE A 54 3.63 34.70 -11.91
C PHE A 54 4.00 34.53 -10.43
N ILE A 55 5.21 34.00 -10.18
CA ILE A 55 5.70 33.78 -8.83
C ILE A 55 5.93 35.12 -8.14
N GLU A 56 6.53 36.10 -8.84
CA GLU A 56 6.73 37.44 -8.29
C GLU A 56 5.41 38.12 -7.91
N PHE A 57 4.35 37.96 -8.71
CA PHE A 57 3.03 38.49 -8.39
C PHE A 57 2.44 37.84 -7.13
N LEU A 58 2.65 36.53 -6.93
CA LEU A 58 2.07 35.79 -5.80
C LEU A 58 2.89 35.86 -4.50
N SER A 59 4.16 36.26 -4.58
CA SER A 59 5.12 36.29 -3.48
C SER A 59 4.89 37.33 -2.38
N PRO A 60 4.32 38.52 -2.62
CA PRO A 60 4.21 39.57 -1.61
C PRO A 60 3.52 39.08 -0.33
N ILE A 61 4.15 39.35 0.82
CA ILE A 61 3.65 39.03 2.16
C ILE A 61 3.17 40.29 2.90
N VAL A 62 2.25 40.11 3.84
CA VAL A 62 1.91 41.12 4.85
C VAL A 62 3.07 41.24 5.84
N GLU A 63 3.62 42.45 5.96
CA GLU A 63 4.76 42.75 6.85
C GLU A 63 4.32 43.50 8.12
N GLU A 64 3.10 44.04 8.11
CA GLU A 64 2.49 44.71 9.26
C GLU A 64 2.29 43.73 10.43
N GLU A 65 2.56 44.19 11.65
CA GLU A 65 2.38 43.41 12.88
C GLU A 65 0.90 43.37 13.27
N ASP A 66 0.08 42.66 12.48
CA ASP A 66 -1.34 42.43 12.71
C ASP A 66 -1.66 40.92 12.77
N GLU A 67 -2.95 40.54 12.73
CA GLU A 67 -3.37 39.14 12.73
C GLU A 67 -3.11 38.39 11.41
N HIS A 68 -2.59 39.08 10.40
CA HIS A 68 -2.37 38.60 9.04
C HIS A 68 -0.91 38.62 8.62
N LYS A 69 0.00 38.97 9.52
CA LYS A 69 1.44 38.94 9.28
C LYS A 69 1.90 37.62 8.68
N GLY A 70 2.73 37.69 7.64
CA GLY A 70 3.28 36.54 6.94
C GLY A 70 2.32 35.90 5.93
N GLU A 71 1.04 36.31 5.88
CA GLU A 71 0.14 35.86 4.81
C GLU A 71 0.59 36.44 3.45
N ASN A 72 0.68 35.60 2.42
CA ASN A 72 1.03 36.02 1.06
C ASN A 72 -0.19 36.13 0.13
N VAL A 73 0.02 36.73 -1.04
CA VAL A 73 -1.02 36.89 -2.07
C VAL A 73 -1.61 35.54 -2.46
N LEU A 74 -0.79 34.48 -2.67
CA LEU A 74 -1.29 33.15 -3.01
C LEU A 74 -2.25 32.60 -1.95
N GLY A 75 -1.89 32.70 -0.68
CA GLY A 75 -2.71 32.27 0.44
C GLY A 75 -4.04 33.01 0.49
N ARG A 76 -4.04 34.33 0.22
CA ARG A 76 -5.27 35.13 0.09
C ARG A 76 -6.13 34.68 -1.09
N VAL A 77 -5.50 34.45 -2.25
CA VAL A 77 -6.21 33.95 -3.44
C VAL A 77 -6.90 32.63 -3.10
N VAL A 78 -6.18 31.68 -2.51
CA VAL A 78 -6.69 30.35 -2.13
C VAL A 78 -7.80 30.41 -1.07
N MET A 79 -7.78 31.38 -0.15
CA MET A 79 -8.83 31.53 0.87
C MET A 79 -10.16 32.03 0.30
N VAL A 80 -10.10 32.88 -0.74
CA VAL A 80 -11.27 33.54 -1.33
C VAL A 80 -11.71 32.86 -2.64
N THR A 81 -10.94 31.89 -3.15
CA THR A 81 -11.16 31.27 -4.47
C THR A 81 -12.50 30.56 -4.62
N GLY A 82 -13.25 30.98 -5.64
CA GLY A 82 -14.28 30.18 -6.31
C GLY A 82 -13.71 29.07 -7.20
N LYS A 83 -14.56 28.14 -7.65
CA LYS A 83 -14.17 27.00 -8.53
C LYS A 83 -13.34 27.40 -9.75
N ARG A 84 -13.73 28.49 -10.43
CA ARG A 84 -13.05 28.99 -11.63
C ARG A 84 -11.60 29.39 -11.36
N VAL A 85 -11.33 30.05 -10.23
CA VAL A 85 -9.98 30.51 -9.90
C VAL A 85 -9.09 29.32 -9.56
N ASN A 86 -9.62 28.33 -8.84
CA ASN A 86 -8.89 27.08 -8.55
C ASN A 86 -8.53 26.31 -9.83
N GLU A 87 -9.47 26.21 -10.79
CA GLU A 87 -9.25 25.59 -12.10
C GLU A 87 -8.26 26.39 -12.98
N ALA A 88 -8.28 27.72 -12.92
CA ALA A 88 -7.33 28.56 -13.64
C ALA A 88 -5.91 28.39 -13.08
N LEU A 89 -5.75 28.43 -11.76
CA LEU A 89 -4.47 28.17 -11.09
C LEU A 89 -3.96 26.77 -11.40
N ALA A 90 -4.82 25.75 -11.38
CA ALA A 90 -4.46 24.38 -11.72
C ALA A 90 -3.94 24.25 -13.16
N ARG A 91 -4.66 24.84 -14.13
CA ARG A 91 -4.25 24.83 -15.54
C ARG A 91 -2.92 25.53 -15.75
N HIS A 92 -2.76 26.72 -15.15
CA HIS A 92 -1.52 27.47 -15.28
C HIS A 92 -0.33 26.77 -14.60
N PHE A 93 -0.53 26.19 -13.40
CA PHE A 93 0.48 25.38 -12.73
C PHE A 93 0.98 24.23 -13.62
N MET A 94 0.09 23.55 -14.35
CA MET A 94 0.50 22.46 -15.23
C MET A 94 1.37 22.93 -16.41
N THR A 95 1.18 24.17 -16.88
CA THR A 95 1.97 24.77 -17.97
C THR A 95 3.33 25.33 -17.53
N LEU A 96 3.57 25.49 -16.23
CA LEU A 96 4.85 25.97 -15.71
C LEU A 96 6.00 25.01 -16.05
N SER A 97 7.18 25.59 -16.26
CA SER A 97 8.44 24.83 -16.35
C SER A 97 8.72 24.07 -15.04
N PRO A 98 9.57 23.02 -15.04
CA PRO A 98 9.96 22.33 -13.82
C PRO A 98 10.48 23.29 -12.74
N GLU A 99 11.33 24.25 -13.11
CA GLU A 99 11.94 25.23 -12.21
C GLU A 99 10.89 26.16 -11.59
N GLU A 100 9.89 26.59 -12.37
CA GLU A 100 8.79 27.40 -11.85
C GLU A 100 7.84 26.61 -10.95
N LYS A 101 7.63 25.32 -11.24
CA LYS A 101 6.88 24.42 -10.33
C LYS A 101 7.58 24.29 -8.99
N GLU A 102 8.91 24.18 -8.97
CA GLU A 102 9.68 24.21 -7.73
C GLU A 102 9.45 25.50 -6.94
N ARG A 103 9.57 26.67 -7.60
CA ARG A 103 9.33 27.97 -6.98
C ARG A 103 7.90 28.12 -6.46
N PHE A 104 6.93 27.56 -7.19
CA PHE A 104 5.53 27.52 -6.75
C PHE A 104 5.36 26.67 -5.49
N VAL A 105 6.04 25.52 -5.40
CA VAL A 105 6.04 24.68 -4.19
C VAL A 105 6.68 25.41 -3.01
N ASP A 106 7.75 26.18 -3.24
CA ASP A 106 8.36 27.00 -2.20
C ASP A 106 7.37 28.06 -1.67
N LEU A 107 6.57 28.68 -2.57
CA LEU A 107 5.46 29.57 -2.17
C LEU A 107 4.37 28.88 -1.36
N LEU A 108 4.08 27.61 -1.65
CA LEU A 108 3.12 26.82 -0.86
C LEU A 108 3.59 26.61 0.59
N GLY A 109 4.89 26.75 0.85
CA GLY A 109 5.51 26.67 2.17
C GLY A 109 5.49 27.95 2.99
N ALA A 110 5.08 29.08 2.41
CA ALA A 110 4.94 30.32 3.16
C ALA A 110 3.92 30.15 4.30
N ASN A 111 4.30 30.57 5.49
CA ASN A 111 3.52 30.43 6.72
C ASN A 111 2.95 31.79 7.16
N ALA A 112 1.70 31.80 7.61
CA ALA A 112 1.27 32.91 8.46
C ALA A 112 2.05 32.91 9.78
N GLU A 113 2.47 34.09 10.21
CA GLU A 113 3.20 34.28 11.45
C GLU A 113 2.26 34.48 12.64
N SER A 114 1.09 35.09 12.42
CA SER A 114 0.14 35.51 13.45
C SER A 114 -1.31 35.10 13.15
N GLY A 115 -2.19 35.42 14.10
CA GLY A 115 -3.65 35.24 13.99
C GLY A 115 -4.15 33.78 13.95
N PRO A 116 -5.41 33.57 13.54
CA PRO A 116 -6.05 32.24 13.46
C PRO A 116 -5.39 31.26 12.46
N ARG A 117 -4.45 31.76 11.65
CA ARG A 117 -3.73 30.98 10.63
C ARG A 117 -2.26 30.76 10.99
N ALA A 118 -1.77 31.32 12.10
CA ALA A 118 -0.37 31.20 12.52
C ALA A 118 0.15 29.77 12.39
N GLY A 119 1.33 29.59 11.79
CA GLY A 119 2.00 28.30 11.60
C GLY A 119 1.39 27.36 10.56
N LYS A 120 0.30 27.75 9.89
CA LYS A 120 -0.22 27.02 8.73
C LYS A 120 0.42 27.56 7.46
N ASN A 121 0.94 26.68 6.64
CA ASN A 121 1.40 27.05 5.30
C ASN A 121 0.23 27.12 4.31
N VAL A 122 0.49 27.73 3.15
CA VAL A 122 -0.50 27.89 2.08
C VAL A 122 -1.03 26.54 1.58
N LEU A 123 -0.21 25.48 1.54
CA LEU A 123 -0.68 24.13 1.22
C LEU A 123 -1.75 23.63 2.21
N GLY A 124 -1.54 23.87 3.50
CA GLY A 124 -2.52 23.61 4.54
C GLY A 124 -3.81 24.40 4.32
N TRP A 125 -3.72 25.66 3.90
CA TRP A 125 -4.92 26.48 3.62
C TRP A 125 -5.68 25.93 2.42
N LEU A 126 -4.97 25.64 1.32
CA LEU A 126 -5.53 25.03 0.12
C LEU A 126 -6.27 23.73 0.43
N SER A 127 -5.69 22.91 1.31
CA SER A 127 -6.30 21.65 1.74
C SER A 127 -7.55 21.88 2.60
N SER A 128 -7.54 22.89 3.48
CA SER A 128 -8.69 23.22 4.35
C SER A 128 -9.88 23.87 3.62
N VAL A 129 -9.62 24.67 2.58
CA VAL A 129 -10.65 25.47 1.89
C VAL A 129 -11.32 24.71 0.74
N GLY A 130 -10.72 23.62 0.26
CA GLY A 130 -11.27 22.77 -0.81
C GLY A 130 -12.72 22.33 -0.56
N GLU A 131 -13.12 22.18 0.71
CA GLU A 131 -14.47 21.82 1.14
C GLU A 131 -15.53 22.91 0.90
N LYS A 132 -15.18 24.20 1.05
CA LYS A 132 -16.16 25.29 1.14
C LYS A 132 -16.33 26.13 -0.13
N ASN A 133 -15.25 26.34 -0.92
CA ASN A 133 -15.26 27.45 -1.89
C ASN A 133 -14.90 27.13 -3.36
N GLY A 134 -14.31 25.99 -3.74
CA GLY A 134 -13.83 25.90 -5.15
C GLY A 134 -13.44 24.55 -5.75
N GLY A 135 -13.66 23.43 -5.08
CA GLY A 135 -13.29 22.11 -5.62
C GLY A 135 -11.76 21.89 -5.70
N PRO A 136 -11.32 20.66 -6.01
CA PRO A 136 -9.96 20.20 -5.74
C PRO A 136 -8.98 20.36 -6.92
N ALA A 137 -9.23 21.24 -7.90
CA ALA A 137 -8.48 21.24 -9.17
C ALA A 137 -6.96 21.47 -8.99
N LEU A 138 -6.57 22.45 -8.17
CA LEU A 138 -5.16 22.73 -7.87
C LEU A 138 -4.54 21.62 -7.03
N LEU A 139 -5.26 21.05 -6.05
CA LEU A 139 -4.81 19.89 -5.30
C LEU A 139 -4.59 18.67 -6.20
N ASN A 140 -5.44 18.47 -7.20
CA ASN A 140 -5.30 17.40 -8.19
C ASN A 140 -4.11 17.64 -9.13
N ALA A 141 -3.85 18.89 -9.51
CA ALA A 141 -2.67 19.24 -10.31
C ALA A 141 -1.38 19.01 -9.51
N LEU A 142 -1.35 19.42 -8.24
CA LEU A 142 -0.25 19.14 -7.31
C LEU A 142 -0.07 17.62 -7.11
N ALA A 143 -1.15 16.85 -7.00
CA ALA A 143 -1.09 15.40 -6.89
C ALA A 143 -0.36 14.74 -8.08
N LYS A 144 -0.64 15.18 -9.32
CA LYS A 144 0.06 14.68 -10.52
C LYS A 144 1.57 14.97 -10.48
N TYR A 145 1.92 16.17 -10.00
CA TYR A 145 3.32 16.56 -9.86
C TYR A 145 4.02 15.78 -8.74
N VAL A 146 3.38 15.59 -7.59
CA VAL A 146 3.90 14.76 -6.48
C VAL A 146 4.09 13.31 -6.91
N GLU A 147 3.15 12.74 -7.66
CA GLU A 147 3.23 11.33 -8.10
C GLU A 147 4.43 11.08 -9.02
N SER A 148 4.79 12.09 -9.84
CA SER A 148 5.92 12.04 -10.79
C SER A 148 7.25 12.49 -10.20
N ALA A 149 7.26 13.13 -9.03
CA ALA A 149 8.49 13.61 -8.38
C ALA A 149 9.41 12.45 -7.93
N PRO A 150 10.74 12.58 -8.06
CA PRO A 150 11.69 11.61 -7.52
C PRO A 150 11.61 11.55 -5.97
N PRO A 151 11.84 10.37 -5.34
CA PRO A 151 11.71 10.21 -3.89
C PRO A 151 12.59 11.14 -3.05
N GLY A 152 13.77 11.52 -3.55
CA GLY A 152 14.65 12.49 -2.86
C GLY A 152 13.97 13.86 -2.70
N GLN A 153 13.27 14.33 -3.72
CA GLN A 153 12.53 15.58 -3.68
C GLN A 153 11.34 15.53 -2.71
N LEU A 154 10.69 14.36 -2.56
CA LEU A 154 9.66 14.15 -1.55
C LEU A 154 10.22 14.38 -0.13
N LEU A 155 11.41 13.85 0.15
CA LEU A 155 12.04 13.95 1.46
C LEU A 155 12.63 15.33 1.75
N ASP A 156 13.21 15.99 0.74
CA ASP A 156 13.94 17.24 0.94
C ASP A 156 13.04 18.48 0.83
N LYS A 157 11.96 18.42 0.04
CA LYS A 157 11.03 19.55 -0.16
C LYS A 157 9.67 19.34 0.46
N TRP A 158 9.00 18.24 0.13
CA TRP A 158 7.61 18.04 0.58
C TRP A 158 7.51 17.74 2.07
N LEU A 159 8.41 16.92 2.60
CA LEU A 159 8.36 16.55 4.02
C LEU A 159 8.45 17.76 4.97
N PRO A 160 9.35 18.75 4.78
CA PRO A 160 9.30 20.01 5.52
C PRO A 160 7.92 20.69 5.48
N LEU A 161 7.32 20.83 4.29
CA LEU A 161 5.99 21.44 4.13
C LEU A 161 4.91 20.67 4.90
N LEU A 162 4.98 19.33 4.87
CA LEU A 162 4.03 18.47 5.56
C LEU A 162 4.12 18.61 7.09
N ARG A 163 5.30 18.96 7.63
CA ARG A 163 5.60 19.08 9.08
C ARG A 163 5.12 20.37 9.72
N GLU A 164 4.94 21.42 8.94
CA GLU A 164 4.43 22.71 9.45
C GLU A 164 3.12 22.50 10.21
N THR A 165 3.04 23.10 11.41
CA THR A 165 1.98 22.85 12.37
C THR A 165 1.28 24.15 12.72
N ALA A 166 -0.04 24.14 12.63
CA ALA A 166 -0.86 25.26 13.05
C ALA A 166 -0.61 25.63 14.52
N ARG A 167 -0.35 26.91 14.77
CA ARG A 167 -0.20 27.55 16.07
C ARG A 167 -1.43 28.36 16.48
N GLY A 168 -2.35 28.63 15.55
CA GLY A 168 -3.57 29.40 15.78
C GLY A 168 -4.85 28.75 15.21
N GLY A 169 -5.99 29.12 15.80
CA GLY A 169 -7.35 28.72 15.36
C GLY A 169 -7.81 27.32 15.81
N GLU A 170 -8.87 26.81 15.17
CA GLU A 170 -9.47 25.50 15.50
C GLU A 170 -8.56 24.30 15.19
N LEU A 171 -7.57 24.49 14.31
CA LEU A 171 -6.66 23.43 13.87
C LEU A 171 -5.31 23.45 14.61
N VAL A 172 -5.17 24.17 15.73
CA VAL A 172 -3.89 24.22 16.48
C VAL A 172 -3.38 22.80 16.75
N GLY A 173 -2.09 22.57 16.51
CA GLY A 173 -1.44 21.26 16.67
C GLY A 173 -1.61 20.32 15.48
N VAL A 174 -2.49 20.62 14.52
CA VAL A 174 -2.60 19.87 13.25
C VAL A 174 -1.47 20.30 12.33
N ASN A 175 -0.73 19.32 11.82
CA ASN A 175 0.25 19.56 10.76
C ASN A 175 -0.38 19.49 9.36
N THR A 176 0.32 20.00 8.35
CA THR A 176 -0.17 20.06 6.98
C THR A 176 -0.59 18.68 6.44
N LEU A 177 0.11 17.58 6.78
CA LEU A 177 -0.33 16.23 6.42
C LEU A 177 -1.70 15.89 7.02
N GLY A 178 -1.93 16.24 8.29
CA GLY A 178 -3.22 16.09 8.95
C GLY A 178 -4.32 16.88 8.25
N VAL A 179 -4.04 18.10 7.78
CA VAL A 179 -5.01 18.90 7.00
C VAL A 179 -5.32 18.26 5.64
N ILE A 180 -4.30 17.72 4.95
CA ILE A 180 -4.48 16.97 3.69
C ILE A 180 -5.33 15.71 3.92
N ALA A 181 -5.11 15.00 5.04
CA ALA A 181 -5.93 13.86 5.41
C ALA A 181 -7.38 14.26 5.71
N GLY A 182 -7.60 15.40 6.39
CA GLY A 182 -8.93 15.97 6.56
C GLY A 182 -9.63 16.29 5.23
N ALA A 183 -8.89 16.83 4.25
CA ALA A 183 -9.40 17.06 2.90
C ALA A 183 -9.82 15.76 2.20
N ALA A 184 -9.09 14.66 2.43
CA ALA A 184 -9.47 13.34 1.92
C ALA A 184 -10.75 12.82 2.59
N GLU A 185 -10.94 13.02 3.89
CA GLU A 185 -12.17 12.64 4.62
C GLU A 185 -13.43 13.23 3.98
N VAL A 186 -13.35 14.46 3.44
CA VAL A 186 -14.45 15.16 2.76
C VAL A 186 -14.53 14.91 1.24
N GLY A 187 -13.73 13.97 0.70
CA GLY A 187 -13.84 13.53 -0.70
C GLY A 187 -12.80 14.12 -1.66
N HIS A 188 -11.69 14.67 -1.16
CA HIS A 188 -10.59 15.19 -1.99
C HIS A 188 -9.25 14.46 -1.76
N PRO A 189 -9.16 13.15 -2.08
CA PRO A 189 -8.04 12.29 -1.68
C PRO A 189 -6.80 12.38 -2.57
N ALA A 190 -6.85 13.10 -3.71
CA ALA A 190 -5.86 12.97 -4.78
C ALA A 190 -4.43 13.23 -4.29
N LEU A 191 -4.21 14.30 -3.53
CA LEU A 191 -2.89 14.63 -3.00
C LEU A 191 -2.41 13.61 -1.96
N LEU A 192 -3.31 13.15 -1.07
CA LEU A 192 -2.98 12.10 -0.09
C LEU A 192 -2.58 10.79 -0.79
N ASN A 193 -3.28 10.41 -1.84
CA ASN A 193 -2.98 9.21 -2.64
C ASN A 193 -1.68 9.35 -3.44
N ALA A 194 -1.40 10.52 -4.00
CA ALA A 194 -0.14 10.78 -4.68
C ALA A 194 1.05 10.71 -3.72
N LEU A 195 0.90 11.27 -2.52
CA LEU A 195 1.89 11.13 -1.46
C LEU A 195 2.08 9.64 -1.12
N ALA A 196 1.01 8.87 -0.95
CA ALA A 196 1.08 7.43 -0.67
C ALA A 196 1.94 6.68 -1.70
N LYS A 197 1.64 6.85 -3.01
CA LYS A 197 2.42 6.25 -4.09
C LYS A 197 3.90 6.64 -4.09
N ASN A 198 4.22 7.87 -3.70
CA ASN A 198 5.61 8.33 -3.66
C ASN A 198 6.33 7.78 -2.41
N PHE A 199 5.67 7.77 -1.25
CA PHE A 199 6.22 7.22 -0.01
C PHE A 199 6.41 5.70 -0.06
N GLU A 200 5.64 4.95 -0.86
CA GLU A 200 5.88 3.52 -1.10
C GLU A 200 7.26 3.23 -1.72
N LYS A 201 7.88 4.22 -2.37
CA LYS A 201 9.23 4.09 -2.95
C LYS A 201 10.34 4.27 -1.90
N VAL A 202 9.99 4.64 -0.67
CA VAL A 202 10.95 4.91 0.42
C VAL A 202 10.99 3.71 1.37
N PRO A 203 12.18 3.20 1.74
CA PRO A 203 12.31 2.10 2.70
C PRO A 203 11.58 2.37 4.03
N PRO A 204 10.84 1.40 4.60
CA PRO A 204 9.99 1.60 5.79
C PRO A 204 10.70 2.21 7.01
N LYS A 205 11.93 1.81 7.33
CA LYS A 205 12.70 2.38 8.45
C LYS A 205 13.08 3.83 8.23
N GLN A 206 13.54 4.18 7.03
CA GLN A 206 13.87 5.55 6.66
C GLN A 206 12.61 6.42 6.73
N LEU A 207 11.49 5.88 6.24
CA LEU A 207 10.20 6.52 6.28
C LEU A 207 9.73 6.77 7.72
N LEU A 208 9.84 5.77 8.60
CA LEU A 208 9.49 5.87 10.01
C LEU A 208 10.25 7.02 10.70
N ASN A 209 11.58 7.05 10.59
CA ASN A 209 12.41 8.07 11.24
C ASN A 209 12.05 9.49 10.79
N ARG A 210 11.58 9.64 9.55
CA ARG A 210 11.22 10.92 8.95
C ARG A 210 9.78 11.34 9.26
N LEU A 211 8.83 10.40 9.27
CA LEU A 211 7.40 10.69 9.51
C LEU A 211 7.00 10.64 10.97
N LEU A 212 7.68 9.87 11.84
CA LEU A 212 7.24 9.68 13.22
C LEU A 212 7.00 11.00 13.99
N PRO A 213 7.86 12.03 13.90
CA PRO A 213 7.63 13.30 14.60
C PRO A 213 6.36 14.03 14.16
N LEU A 214 5.96 13.83 12.89
CA LEU A 214 4.74 14.37 12.29
C LEU A 214 3.52 13.55 12.75
N LEU A 215 3.62 12.22 12.64
CA LEU A 215 2.53 11.29 12.94
C LEU A 215 2.05 11.38 14.40
N GLN A 216 2.95 11.70 15.33
CA GLN A 216 2.69 11.85 16.76
C GLN A 216 2.06 13.18 17.17
N LYS A 217 2.02 14.20 16.31
CA LYS A 217 1.45 15.51 16.66
C LYS A 217 -0.05 15.38 16.86
N THR A 218 -0.51 15.88 18.01
CA THR A 218 -1.91 15.88 18.43
C THR A 218 -2.56 17.24 18.24
N VAL A 219 -3.81 17.22 17.80
CA VAL A 219 -4.66 18.41 17.68
C VAL A 219 -4.94 18.96 19.08
N GLN A 220 -4.60 20.23 19.29
CA GLN A 220 -4.84 20.96 20.53
C GLN A 220 -6.04 21.89 20.43
N GLY A 221 -6.41 22.31 19.21
CA GLY A 221 -7.56 23.14 18.96
C GLY A 221 -8.89 22.47 19.32
N GLU A 222 -9.93 23.28 19.49
CA GLU A 222 -11.30 22.80 19.71
C GLU A 222 -11.87 22.18 18.43
N GLY A 223 -12.73 21.16 18.57
CA GLY A 223 -13.41 20.51 17.44
C GLY A 223 -13.33 18.99 17.44
N SER A 224 -13.77 18.38 16.33
CA SER A 224 -13.96 16.93 16.17
C SER A 224 -12.68 16.10 16.12
N TYR A 225 -11.52 16.75 15.98
CA TYR A 225 -10.20 16.12 15.97
C TYR A 225 -9.42 16.35 17.26
N ARG A 226 -9.96 17.09 18.24
CA ARG A 226 -9.22 17.44 19.48
C ARG A 226 -8.64 16.20 20.16
N GLY A 227 -7.34 16.26 20.46
CA GLY A 227 -6.58 15.17 21.08
C GLY A 227 -6.18 14.03 20.14
N MET A 228 -6.71 13.98 18.92
CA MET A 228 -6.32 13.00 17.91
C MET A 228 -4.93 13.33 17.37
N ASN A 229 -4.11 12.31 17.13
CA ASN A 229 -2.86 12.49 16.40
C ASN A 229 -3.05 12.40 14.88
N THR A 230 -2.01 12.70 14.12
CA THR A 230 -2.08 12.71 12.66
C THR A 230 -2.39 11.32 12.09
N VAL A 231 -1.95 10.23 12.74
CA VAL A 231 -2.36 8.86 12.37
C VAL A 231 -3.87 8.70 12.47
N GLY A 232 -4.50 9.24 13.51
CA GLY A 232 -5.95 9.19 13.67
C GLY A 232 -6.70 9.93 12.56
N VAL A 233 -6.20 11.09 12.13
CA VAL A 233 -6.81 11.85 11.02
C VAL A 233 -6.67 11.07 9.69
N ILE A 234 -5.51 10.46 9.45
CA ILE A 234 -5.28 9.55 8.31
C ILE A 234 -6.22 8.34 8.38
N ALA A 235 -6.43 7.77 9.57
CA ALA A 235 -7.33 6.64 9.76
C ALA A 235 -8.81 7.00 9.54
N LYS A 236 -9.21 8.24 9.86
CA LYS A 236 -10.54 8.75 9.48
C LYS A 236 -10.71 8.84 7.96
N ALA A 237 -9.71 9.37 7.24
CA ALA A 237 -9.73 9.36 5.78
C ALA A 237 -9.85 7.93 5.21
N ALA A 238 -9.14 6.97 5.81
CA ALA A 238 -9.28 5.55 5.47
C ALA A 238 -10.70 5.02 5.73
N ALA A 239 -11.32 5.41 6.84
CA ALA A 239 -12.71 5.05 7.14
C ALA A 239 -13.71 5.65 6.15
N CYS A 240 -13.38 6.77 5.50
CA CYS A 240 -14.16 7.37 4.40
C CYS A 240 -13.84 6.78 3.02
N GLY A 241 -13.08 5.69 2.94
CA GLY A 241 -12.81 4.98 1.68
C GLY A 241 -11.47 5.34 1.01
N PHE A 242 -10.59 6.07 1.70
CA PHE A 242 -9.29 6.48 1.15
C PHE A 242 -8.11 5.90 1.95
N PRO A 243 -7.89 4.58 1.96
CA PRO A 243 -6.95 3.90 2.84
C PRO A 243 -5.48 3.92 2.37
N ALA A 244 -5.21 4.42 1.16
CA ALA A 244 -3.91 4.25 0.49
C ALA A 244 -2.73 4.70 1.36
N PHE A 245 -2.79 5.91 1.92
CA PHE A 245 -1.71 6.44 2.75
C PHE A 245 -1.55 5.69 4.07
N LEU A 246 -2.65 5.24 4.69
CA LEU A 246 -2.58 4.43 5.89
C LEU A 246 -1.89 3.09 5.61
N ASN A 247 -2.21 2.44 4.49
CA ASN A 247 -1.53 1.23 4.03
C ASN A 247 -0.04 1.47 3.80
N THR A 248 0.33 2.57 3.15
CA THR A 248 1.74 2.92 2.89
C THR A 248 2.55 3.07 4.18
N ILE A 249 2.03 3.79 5.18
CA ILE A 249 2.77 4.01 6.44
C ILE A 249 2.70 2.82 7.40
N THR A 250 1.87 1.81 7.12
CA THR A 250 1.70 0.64 8.00
C THR A 250 3.03 -0.07 8.21
N GLU A 251 3.77 -0.39 7.15
CA GLU A 251 5.02 -1.13 7.27
C GLU A 251 6.05 -0.34 8.09
N ALA A 252 6.11 0.98 7.90
CA ALA A 252 6.95 1.86 8.71
C ALA A 252 6.52 1.85 10.18
N LEU A 253 5.22 1.94 10.48
CA LEU A 253 4.70 1.88 11.85
C LEU A 253 4.89 0.51 12.51
N MET A 254 4.91 -0.58 11.73
CA MET A 254 5.20 -1.92 12.24
C MET A 254 6.65 -2.07 12.73
N CYS A 255 7.58 -1.23 12.27
CA CYS A 255 8.95 -1.15 12.81
C CYS A 255 9.04 -0.51 14.21
N LEU A 256 7.95 0.07 14.75
CA LEU A 256 7.91 0.50 16.14
C LEU A 256 7.74 -0.70 17.07
N LYS A 257 8.34 -0.62 18.26
CA LYS A 257 8.06 -1.57 19.35
C LYS A 257 6.53 -1.60 19.63
N PRO A 258 5.94 -2.76 19.94
CA PRO A 258 4.48 -2.89 20.12
C PRO A 258 3.89 -1.89 21.13
N ILE A 259 4.60 -1.61 22.22
CA ILE A 259 4.17 -0.64 23.25
C ILE A 259 4.11 0.78 22.67
N SER A 260 5.12 1.20 21.91
CA SER A 260 5.16 2.52 21.27
C SER A 260 4.08 2.66 20.20
N ARG A 261 3.88 1.60 19.39
CA ARG A 261 2.81 1.53 18.38
C ARG A 261 1.43 1.61 19.05
N SER A 262 1.21 0.85 20.11
CA SER A 262 -0.04 0.87 20.88
C SER A 262 -0.29 2.23 21.51
N SER A 263 0.72 2.84 22.13
CA SER A 263 0.64 4.19 22.69
C SER A 263 0.22 5.22 21.64
N LEU A 264 0.85 5.19 20.46
CA LEU A 264 0.49 6.05 19.33
C LEU A 264 -0.98 5.86 18.92
N LEU A 265 -1.46 4.63 18.80
CA LEU A 265 -2.81 4.37 18.32
C LEU A 265 -3.91 4.72 19.35
N HIS A 266 -3.58 4.76 20.65
CA HIS A 266 -4.52 5.07 21.73
C HIS A 266 -4.54 6.55 22.13
N GLN A 267 -3.76 7.41 21.48
CA GLN A 267 -3.84 8.85 21.70
C GLN A 267 -5.21 9.40 21.24
N GLY A 268 -5.80 10.25 22.08
CA GLY A 268 -7.06 10.93 21.82
C GLY A 268 -8.23 10.45 22.69
N PRO A 269 -9.35 11.20 22.67
CA PRO A 269 -10.54 10.84 23.41
C PRO A 269 -11.15 9.52 22.91
N PRO A 270 -11.78 8.71 23.79
CA PRO A 270 -12.49 7.49 23.37
C PRO A 270 -13.48 7.77 22.22
N GLY A 271 -13.52 6.88 21.22
CA GLY A 271 -14.36 7.05 20.02
C GLY A 271 -13.73 7.93 18.93
N SER A 272 -12.58 8.55 19.23
CA SER A 272 -11.80 9.36 18.29
C SER A 272 -10.31 9.00 18.30
N ARG A 273 -9.94 7.87 18.90
CA ARG A 273 -8.56 7.38 18.85
C ARG A 273 -8.23 6.90 17.44
N ALA A 274 -6.95 6.88 17.12
CA ALA A 274 -6.51 6.30 15.85
C ALA A 274 -6.89 4.82 15.73
N VAL A 275 -6.85 4.05 16.84
CA VAL A 275 -7.33 2.66 16.87
C VAL A 275 -8.82 2.53 16.53
N ASP A 276 -9.66 3.44 17.03
CA ASP A 276 -11.11 3.44 16.78
C ASP A 276 -11.40 3.72 15.30
N SER A 277 -10.70 4.71 14.74
CA SER A 277 -10.84 5.08 13.32
C SER A 277 -10.29 4.00 12.38
N THR A 278 -9.18 3.36 12.76
CA THR A 278 -8.59 2.23 12.03
C THR A 278 -9.52 1.02 12.04
N LEU A 279 -10.15 0.72 13.18
CA LEU A 279 -11.16 -0.33 13.27
C LEU A 279 -12.39 0.02 12.42
N SER A 280 -12.83 1.27 12.44
CA SER A 280 -13.95 1.70 11.59
C SER A 280 -13.62 1.56 10.11
N ALA A 281 -12.38 1.83 9.70
CA ALA A 281 -11.92 1.60 8.34
C ALA A 281 -11.92 0.10 8.01
N ALA A 282 -11.36 -0.73 8.87
CA ALA A 282 -11.34 -2.19 8.68
C ALA A 282 -12.75 -2.78 8.52
N ALA A 283 -13.67 -2.41 9.42
CA ALA A 283 -15.04 -2.93 9.44
C ALA A 283 -15.93 -2.48 8.27
N ARG A 284 -15.56 -1.40 7.57
CA ARG A 284 -16.25 -0.94 6.34
C ARG A 284 -15.76 -1.65 5.09
N ASN A 285 -14.59 -2.30 5.14
CA ASN A 285 -14.02 -2.99 4.01
C ASN A 285 -14.42 -4.46 3.99
N ASN A 286 -14.79 -4.97 2.83
CA ASN A 286 -15.06 -6.40 2.61
C ASN A 286 -13.77 -7.21 2.38
N ARG A 287 -12.61 -6.60 2.59
CA ARG A 287 -11.28 -7.17 2.40
C ARG A 287 -10.34 -6.62 3.46
N VAL A 288 -9.49 -7.49 3.97
CA VAL A 288 -8.37 -7.19 4.84
C VAL A 288 -7.33 -6.37 4.09
N GLN A 289 -6.99 -5.22 4.67
CA GLN A 289 -5.97 -4.32 4.17
C GLN A 289 -4.69 -4.38 5.02
N ARG A 290 -3.58 -3.84 4.48
CA ARG A 290 -2.29 -3.83 5.19
C ARG A 290 -2.39 -3.12 6.53
N PHE A 291 -3.13 -2.02 6.62
CA PHE A 291 -3.26 -1.28 7.87
C PHE A 291 -3.89 -2.05 9.02
N GLU A 292 -4.61 -3.14 8.76
CA GLU A 292 -5.30 -3.91 9.79
C GLU A 292 -4.31 -4.59 10.76
N TRP A 293 -3.07 -4.82 10.33
CA TRP A 293 -1.98 -5.29 11.21
C TRP A 293 -1.67 -4.31 12.35
N LEU A 294 -1.98 -3.02 12.20
CA LEU A 294 -1.83 -2.02 13.27
C LEU A 294 -2.80 -2.31 14.44
N LEU A 295 -3.93 -2.96 14.19
CA LEU A 295 -4.89 -3.30 15.24
C LEU A 295 -4.34 -4.39 16.18
N CYS A 296 -3.36 -5.18 15.74
CA CYS A 296 -2.82 -6.31 16.51
C CYS A 296 -2.06 -5.88 17.78
N CYS A 297 -1.62 -4.63 17.92
CA CYS A 297 -1.02 -4.14 19.18
C CYS A 297 -2.04 -3.59 20.20
N SER A 298 -3.33 -3.79 19.95
CA SER A 298 -4.41 -3.21 20.76
C SER A 298 -5.35 -4.29 21.29
N LYS A 299 -5.68 -4.24 22.58
CA LYS A 299 -6.73 -5.07 23.17
C LYS A 299 -8.09 -4.40 22.98
N ILE A 300 -8.71 -4.67 21.84
CA ILE A 300 -10.02 -4.10 21.50
C ILE A 300 -11.11 -5.03 21.99
N THR A 301 -12.07 -4.50 22.75
CA THR A 301 -13.27 -5.24 23.18
C THR A 301 -14.52 -4.53 22.68
N CYS A 302 -15.47 -5.29 22.12
CA CYS A 302 -16.74 -4.75 21.65
C CYS A 302 -17.91 -5.48 22.31
N ARG A 303 -18.81 -4.71 22.95
CA ARG A 303 -20.01 -5.23 23.62
C ARG A 303 -21.28 -5.21 22.76
N SER A 304 -21.30 -4.42 21.68
CA SER A 304 -22.46 -4.27 20.78
C SER A 304 -22.43 -5.26 19.62
N ASN A 305 -23.51 -5.37 18.82
CA ASN A 305 -23.59 -6.19 17.60
C ASN A 305 -23.44 -5.35 16.32
N THR A 306 -22.42 -4.48 16.26
CA THR A 306 -22.13 -3.63 15.10
C THR A 306 -21.20 -4.35 14.10
N PRO A 307 -21.04 -3.86 12.85
CA PRO A 307 -20.03 -4.39 11.92
C PRO A 307 -18.63 -4.45 12.54
N GLY A 308 -18.24 -3.42 13.29
CA GLY A 308 -16.96 -3.39 14.02
C GLY A 308 -16.85 -4.48 15.09
N SER A 309 -17.95 -4.83 15.78
CA SER A 309 -17.89 -5.90 16.77
C SER A 309 -17.80 -7.29 16.14
N ARG A 310 -18.42 -7.51 14.98
CA ARG A 310 -18.22 -8.74 14.20
C ARG A 310 -16.76 -8.86 13.76
N TYR A 311 -16.18 -7.76 13.28
CA TYR A 311 -14.76 -7.73 12.91
C TYR A 311 -13.86 -8.08 14.11
N VAL A 312 -14.09 -7.47 15.28
CA VAL A 312 -13.33 -7.75 16.52
C VAL A 312 -13.52 -9.18 17.02
N ARG A 313 -14.69 -9.79 16.82
CA ARG A 313 -14.98 -11.16 17.27
C ARG A 313 -14.41 -12.25 16.37
N TYR A 314 -14.40 -12.01 15.06
CA TYR A 314 -14.10 -13.05 14.09
C TYR A 314 -12.78 -12.81 13.34
N VAL A 315 -12.52 -11.59 12.87
CA VAL A 315 -11.33 -11.29 12.03
C VAL A 315 -10.10 -11.01 12.88
N LEU A 316 -10.22 -10.08 13.83
CA LEU A 316 -9.09 -9.61 14.63
C LEU A 316 -8.36 -10.71 15.41
N PRO A 317 -9.02 -11.74 15.98
CA PRO A 317 -8.32 -12.83 16.67
C PRO A 317 -7.37 -13.61 15.76
N VAL A 318 -7.75 -13.82 14.49
CA VAL A 318 -6.90 -14.51 13.51
C VAL A 318 -5.67 -13.65 13.19
N LEU A 319 -5.87 -12.35 12.93
CA LEU A 319 -4.77 -11.40 12.70
C LEU A 319 -3.85 -11.31 13.93
N HIS A 320 -4.40 -11.33 15.14
CA HIS A 320 -3.61 -11.27 16.37
C HIS A 320 -2.76 -12.52 16.56
N ALA A 321 -3.32 -13.72 16.38
CA ALA A 321 -2.59 -14.98 16.46
C ALA A 321 -1.46 -15.04 15.43
N ALA A 322 -1.73 -14.65 14.18
CA ALA A 322 -0.71 -14.60 13.14
C ALA A 322 0.39 -13.55 13.46
N ASN A 323 0.01 -12.36 13.93
CA ASN A 323 0.97 -11.31 14.27
C ASN A 323 1.85 -11.69 15.47
N GLN A 324 1.31 -12.44 16.44
CA GLN A 324 2.08 -12.94 17.58
C GLN A 324 3.20 -13.89 17.12
N ILE A 325 2.90 -14.79 16.19
CA ILE A 325 3.88 -15.69 15.58
C ILE A 325 4.93 -14.89 14.78
N ILE A 326 4.51 -13.92 13.98
CA ILE A 326 5.44 -13.10 13.17
C ILE A 326 6.37 -12.29 14.08
N GLU A 327 5.83 -11.60 15.08
CA GLU A 327 6.62 -10.78 16.01
C GLU A 327 7.53 -11.61 16.91
N SER A 328 7.21 -12.89 17.15
CA SER A 328 8.06 -13.76 17.96
C SER A 328 9.26 -14.32 17.20
N ILE A 329 9.14 -14.55 15.90
CA ILE A 329 10.18 -15.12 15.04
C ILE A 329 11.04 -14.04 14.39
N SER A 330 10.39 -13.02 13.84
CA SER A 330 11.04 -11.96 13.07
C SER A 330 10.43 -10.61 13.44
N PRO A 331 10.67 -10.10 14.67
CA PRO A 331 10.16 -8.81 15.09
C PRO A 331 10.60 -7.72 14.10
N PRO A 332 9.66 -6.98 13.46
CA PRO A 332 10.01 -5.98 12.45
C PRO A 332 10.90 -4.85 12.99
N TRP A 333 10.92 -4.67 14.31
CA TRP A 333 11.73 -3.69 15.04
C TRP A 333 13.16 -4.18 15.37
N ALA A 334 13.49 -5.46 15.16
CA ALA A 334 14.76 -6.08 15.59
C ALA A 334 15.73 -6.42 14.43
N GLN A 335 15.44 -6.02 13.19
CA GLN A 335 16.18 -6.45 11.98
C GLN A 335 17.67 -6.03 11.89
N GLU A 336 18.22 -5.29 12.86
CA GLU A 336 19.67 -5.00 12.95
C GLU A 336 20.43 -5.99 13.85
N GLU A 337 19.73 -6.74 14.70
CA GLU A 337 20.28 -7.83 15.53
C GLU A 337 19.99 -9.19 14.87
N LYS A 338 20.37 -9.34 13.59
CA LYS A 338 20.13 -10.58 12.83
C LYS A 338 20.88 -11.80 13.37
N GLU A 339 21.88 -11.61 14.22
CA GLU A 339 22.78 -12.70 14.63
C GLU A 339 22.25 -13.55 15.80
N GLU A 340 21.25 -13.11 16.58
CA GLU A 340 20.75 -13.87 17.74
C GLU A 340 19.26 -14.24 17.75
N LEU A 341 18.43 -13.66 16.87
CA LEU A 341 16.97 -13.96 16.84
C LEU A 341 16.59 -15.13 15.91
N ALA A 342 17.53 -15.69 15.17
CA ALA A 342 17.27 -16.64 14.07
C ALA A 342 16.92 -18.08 14.48
N SER A 343 16.67 -18.38 15.76
CA SER A 343 16.55 -19.78 16.24
C SER A 343 15.33 -20.08 17.10
N ARG A 344 14.32 -19.20 17.18
CA ARG A 344 13.10 -19.53 17.92
C ARG A 344 12.19 -20.43 17.08
N GLU A 345 11.95 -21.65 17.56
CA GLU A 345 10.93 -22.53 17.02
C GLU A 345 9.51 -22.06 17.43
N ILE A 346 8.55 -22.24 16.52
CA ILE A 346 7.13 -21.98 16.79
C ILE A 346 6.60 -23.05 17.74
N THR A 347 5.97 -22.62 18.84
CA THR A 347 5.42 -23.57 19.81
C THR A 347 4.14 -24.21 19.28
N SER A 348 3.86 -25.45 19.71
CA SER A 348 2.60 -26.13 19.41
C SER A 348 1.37 -25.36 19.91
N GLU A 349 1.51 -24.60 20.99
CA GLU A 349 0.45 -23.76 21.56
C GLU A 349 0.11 -22.59 20.64
N GLU A 350 1.11 -21.89 20.08
CA GLU A 350 0.91 -20.81 19.12
C GLU A 350 0.17 -21.29 17.85
N LEU A 351 0.55 -22.49 17.36
CA LEU A 351 -0.12 -23.12 16.23
C LEU A 351 -1.57 -23.50 16.56
N THR A 352 -1.80 -24.10 17.73
CA THR A 352 -3.14 -24.48 18.19
C THR A 352 -4.03 -23.25 18.38
N GLN A 353 -3.48 -22.15 18.88
CA GLN A 353 -4.21 -20.89 19.01
C GLN A 353 -4.60 -20.29 17.66
N LEU A 354 -3.68 -20.28 16.68
CA LEU A 354 -3.98 -19.86 15.31
C LEU A 354 -5.07 -20.76 14.68
N GLU A 355 -4.98 -22.07 14.88
CA GLU A 355 -5.96 -23.05 14.41
C GLU A 355 -7.35 -22.83 15.03
N ASN A 356 -7.41 -22.61 16.34
CA ASN A 356 -8.66 -22.37 17.06
C ASN A 356 -9.32 -21.04 16.65
N THR A 357 -8.54 -19.96 16.58
CA THR A 357 -9.06 -18.64 16.16
C THR A 357 -9.54 -18.67 14.71
N ARG A 358 -8.81 -19.35 13.82
CA ARG A 358 -9.21 -19.57 12.42
C ARG A 358 -10.49 -20.39 12.33
N SER A 359 -10.59 -21.52 13.03
CA SER A 359 -11.79 -22.37 13.01
C SER A 359 -13.04 -21.59 13.46
N ASN A 360 -12.91 -20.77 14.51
CA ASN A 360 -13.98 -19.88 14.97
C ASN A 360 -14.37 -18.81 13.93
N PHE A 361 -13.39 -18.23 13.22
CA PHE A 361 -13.65 -17.30 12.12
C PHE A 361 -14.42 -17.96 10.97
N LEU A 362 -14.04 -19.19 10.60
CA LEU A 362 -14.66 -19.95 9.51
C LEU A 362 -16.10 -20.34 9.82
N ALA A 363 -16.39 -20.74 11.06
CA ALA A 363 -17.75 -21.00 11.52
C ALA A 363 -18.60 -19.71 11.61
N GLY A 364 -17.97 -18.54 11.59
CA GLY A 364 -18.64 -17.25 11.66
C GLY A 364 -19.46 -16.90 10.41
N PRO A 365 -20.48 -16.02 10.55
CA PRO A 365 -21.39 -15.61 9.47
C PRO A 365 -20.77 -14.58 8.51
N MET A 366 -19.46 -14.66 8.25
CA MET A 366 -18.74 -13.72 7.40
C MET A 366 -18.93 -14.05 5.91
N HIS A 367 -18.85 -13.01 5.06
CA HIS A 367 -18.99 -13.14 3.61
C HIS A 367 -17.81 -13.91 2.99
N PRO A 368 -18.00 -14.82 2.02
CA PRO A 368 -16.93 -15.71 1.51
C PRO A 368 -15.68 -14.97 0.96
N PRO A 369 -15.80 -13.89 0.16
CA PRO A 369 -14.67 -13.03 -0.22
C PRO A 369 -13.79 -12.53 0.94
N LEU A 370 -14.37 -12.19 2.08
CA LEU A 370 -13.61 -11.75 3.25
C LEU A 370 -12.86 -12.92 3.88
N LYS A 371 -13.47 -14.11 3.92
CA LYS A 371 -12.81 -15.33 4.40
C LYS A 371 -11.56 -15.63 3.58
N THR A 372 -11.76 -15.69 2.28
CA THR A 372 -10.70 -15.97 1.31
C THR A 372 -9.56 -14.95 1.38
N ASN A 373 -9.91 -13.65 1.39
CA ASN A 373 -8.92 -12.58 1.43
C ASN A 373 -8.15 -12.51 2.76
N LEU A 374 -8.80 -12.71 3.91
CA LEU A 374 -8.11 -12.76 5.21
C LEU A 374 -7.09 -13.89 5.23
N ILE A 375 -7.51 -15.08 4.79
CA ILE A 375 -6.67 -16.27 4.81
C ILE A 375 -5.46 -16.08 3.90
N SER A 376 -5.68 -15.62 2.65
CA SER A 376 -4.60 -15.30 1.71
C SER A 376 -3.63 -14.25 2.28
N THR A 377 -4.15 -13.20 2.94
CA THR A 377 -3.33 -12.14 3.55
C THR A 377 -2.48 -12.68 4.71
N VAL A 378 -3.08 -13.47 5.60
CA VAL A 378 -2.39 -14.07 6.75
C VAL A 378 -1.31 -15.05 6.29
N PHE A 379 -1.63 -15.92 5.33
CA PHE A 379 -0.66 -16.91 4.84
C PHE A 379 0.47 -16.28 4.04
N SER A 380 0.18 -15.32 3.16
CA SER A 380 1.22 -14.58 2.44
C SER A 380 2.19 -13.89 3.40
N LYS A 381 1.68 -13.36 4.53
CA LYS A 381 2.51 -12.73 5.55
C LYS A 381 3.32 -13.75 6.35
N LEU A 382 2.71 -14.85 6.79
CA LEU A 382 3.41 -15.91 7.53
C LEU A 382 4.53 -16.54 6.71
N GLN A 383 4.29 -16.83 5.42
CA GLN A 383 5.28 -17.40 4.51
C GLN A 383 6.58 -16.58 4.42
N GLN A 384 6.50 -15.26 4.55
CA GLN A 384 7.67 -14.38 4.52
C GLN A 384 8.57 -14.53 5.75
N HIS A 385 8.08 -15.13 6.83
CA HIS A 385 8.70 -15.10 8.15
C HIS A 385 8.94 -16.48 8.77
N ILE A 386 8.42 -17.56 8.19
CA ILE A 386 8.55 -18.92 8.74
C ILE A 386 9.10 -19.87 7.66
N ASP A 387 9.74 -20.96 8.09
CA ASP A 387 10.26 -21.96 7.16
C ASP A 387 9.13 -22.70 6.41
N GLN A 388 9.48 -23.25 5.25
CA GLN A 388 8.51 -23.91 4.36
C GLN A 388 7.81 -25.11 5.01
N THR A 389 8.51 -25.88 5.86
CA THR A 389 7.95 -27.08 6.49
C THR A 389 6.89 -26.69 7.52
N THR A 390 7.19 -25.69 8.35
CA THR A 390 6.26 -25.16 9.34
C THR A 390 5.05 -24.52 8.67
N PHE A 391 5.25 -23.76 7.59
CA PHE A 391 4.15 -23.20 6.81
C PHE A 391 3.26 -24.28 6.17
N LEU A 392 3.85 -25.35 5.62
CA LEU A 392 3.11 -26.50 5.11
C LEU A 392 2.27 -27.18 6.18
N ASN A 393 2.81 -27.36 7.38
CA ASN A 393 2.05 -27.96 8.49
C ASN A 393 0.83 -27.11 8.88
N ILE A 394 0.97 -25.77 8.88
CA ILE A 394 -0.14 -24.85 9.12
C ILE A 394 -1.21 -24.99 8.03
N LEU A 395 -0.80 -25.00 6.75
CA LEU A 395 -1.71 -25.13 5.62
C LEU A 395 -2.40 -26.51 5.57
N ALA A 396 -1.66 -27.59 5.83
CA ALA A 396 -2.17 -28.96 5.84
C ALA A 396 -3.25 -29.17 6.89
N LYS A 397 -3.17 -28.46 8.01
CA LYS A 397 -4.24 -28.41 9.02
C LYS A 397 -5.34 -27.41 8.71
N ALA A 398 -5.12 -26.49 7.77
CA ALA A 398 -6.13 -25.56 7.29
C ALA A 398 -7.11 -26.23 6.35
N VAL A 399 -6.59 -26.83 5.29
CA VAL A 399 -7.33 -27.26 4.11
C VAL A 399 -8.40 -28.34 4.36
N PRO A 400 -8.27 -29.31 5.28
CA PRO A 400 -9.23 -30.42 5.41
C PRO A 400 -10.68 -30.01 5.75
N ASN A 401 -10.90 -28.80 6.27
CA ASN A 401 -12.22 -28.35 6.76
C ASN A 401 -12.99 -27.46 5.77
N PHE A 402 -12.50 -27.30 4.54
CA PHE A 402 -13.05 -26.37 3.56
C PHE A 402 -13.80 -27.06 2.43
N ILE A 403 -15.03 -27.49 2.71
CA ILE A 403 -15.97 -27.79 1.63
C ILE A 403 -16.47 -26.44 1.08
N GLY A 404 -16.03 -26.05 -0.12
CA GLY A 404 -16.53 -24.88 -0.86
C GLY A 404 -15.66 -23.61 -0.89
N ASP A 405 -14.41 -23.63 -0.39
CA ASP A 405 -13.46 -22.50 -0.50
C ASP A 405 -12.30 -22.87 -1.45
N TYR A 406 -12.59 -22.83 -2.75
CA TYR A 406 -11.68 -23.32 -3.80
C TYR A 406 -10.39 -22.51 -3.91
N GLU A 407 -10.39 -21.22 -3.58
CA GLU A 407 -9.17 -20.38 -3.62
C GLU A 407 -8.13 -20.81 -2.59
N LEU A 408 -8.55 -21.24 -1.40
CA LEU A 408 -7.63 -21.74 -0.40
C LEU A 408 -7.06 -23.11 -0.76
N VAL A 409 -7.89 -23.99 -1.33
CA VAL A 409 -7.44 -25.28 -1.83
C VAL A 409 -6.42 -25.06 -2.96
N ARG A 410 -6.69 -24.13 -3.89
CA ARG A 410 -5.75 -23.71 -4.94
C ARG A 410 -4.42 -23.21 -4.36
N LEU A 411 -4.46 -22.33 -3.36
CA LEU A 411 -3.26 -21.81 -2.70
C LEU A 411 -2.42 -22.93 -2.09
N TYR A 412 -3.06 -23.87 -1.39
CA TYR A 412 -2.37 -25.00 -0.77
C TYR A 412 -1.78 -25.95 -1.80
N VAL A 413 -2.53 -26.28 -2.86
CA VAL A 413 -2.05 -27.09 -3.98
C VAL A 413 -0.85 -26.43 -4.64
N ASP A 414 -0.94 -25.15 -4.99
CA ASP A 414 0.14 -24.43 -5.66
C ASP A 414 1.41 -24.46 -4.80
N TYR A 415 1.25 -24.22 -3.49
CA TYR A 415 2.37 -24.27 -2.57
C TYR A 415 2.96 -25.67 -2.39
N LEU A 416 2.14 -26.73 -2.33
CA LEU A 416 2.60 -28.12 -2.32
C LEU A 416 3.41 -28.45 -3.58
N ILE A 417 2.95 -28.01 -4.76
CA ILE A 417 3.66 -28.21 -6.03
C ILE A 417 4.99 -27.48 -6.02
N LEU A 418 4.99 -26.19 -5.64
CA LEU A 418 6.20 -25.36 -5.61
C LEU A 418 7.26 -25.95 -4.67
N VAL A 419 6.87 -26.22 -3.42
CA VAL A 419 7.78 -26.70 -2.38
C VAL A 419 8.21 -28.14 -2.61
N SER A 420 7.45 -28.98 -3.34
CA SER A 420 7.91 -30.33 -3.69
C SER A 420 9.29 -30.35 -4.38
N SER A 421 9.66 -29.26 -5.05
CA SER A 421 10.98 -29.09 -5.70
C SER A 421 12.14 -29.04 -4.70
N ASP A 422 11.88 -28.60 -3.47
CA ASP A 422 12.88 -28.41 -2.42
C ASP A 422 13.13 -29.69 -1.61
N PHE A 423 12.36 -30.76 -1.88
CA PHE A 423 12.44 -32.06 -1.21
C PHE A 423 12.82 -33.18 -2.19
N SER A 424 13.37 -34.28 -1.67
CA SER A 424 13.73 -35.47 -2.45
C SER A 424 13.06 -36.74 -1.94
N GLY A 425 12.97 -37.76 -2.79
CA GLY A 425 12.49 -39.09 -2.41
C GLY A 425 11.02 -39.12 -1.98
N GLU A 426 10.71 -39.87 -0.92
CA GLU A 426 9.33 -40.12 -0.46
C GLU A 426 8.57 -38.85 -0.08
N GLN A 427 9.27 -37.84 0.45
CA GLN A 427 8.65 -36.60 0.91
C GLN A 427 8.16 -35.73 -0.26
N LYS A 428 8.92 -35.68 -1.36
CA LYS A 428 8.50 -35.06 -2.62
C LYS A 428 7.24 -35.71 -3.18
N ILE A 429 7.26 -37.04 -3.27
CA ILE A 429 6.12 -37.86 -3.74
C ILE A 429 4.90 -37.63 -2.87
N ARG A 430 5.06 -37.52 -1.54
CA ARG A 430 3.97 -37.25 -0.62
C ARG A 430 3.31 -35.89 -0.87
N TYR A 431 4.09 -34.84 -1.14
CA TYR A 431 3.54 -33.51 -1.45
C TYR A 431 2.82 -33.48 -2.80
N GLN A 432 3.40 -34.07 -3.85
CA GLN A 432 2.76 -34.16 -5.16
C GLN A 432 1.47 -34.99 -5.11
N ARG A 433 1.48 -36.13 -4.40
CA ARG A 433 0.28 -36.95 -4.18
C ARG A 433 -0.80 -36.20 -3.41
N CYS A 434 -0.41 -35.41 -2.41
CA CYS A 434 -1.35 -34.56 -1.67
C CYS A 434 -1.94 -33.46 -2.56
N ALA A 435 -1.11 -32.80 -3.38
CA ALA A 435 -1.56 -31.79 -4.34
C ALA A 435 -2.55 -32.37 -5.35
N PHE A 436 -2.25 -33.56 -5.89
CA PHE A 436 -3.15 -34.31 -6.77
C PHE A 436 -4.51 -34.60 -6.11
N ALA A 437 -4.49 -35.14 -4.89
CA ALA A 437 -5.71 -35.46 -4.16
C ALA A 437 -6.57 -34.21 -3.90
N LYS A 438 -5.93 -33.07 -3.59
CA LYS A 438 -6.64 -31.80 -3.35
C LYS A 438 -7.13 -31.11 -4.62
N LEU A 439 -6.38 -31.19 -5.73
CA LEU A 439 -6.88 -30.75 -7.04
C LEU A 439 -8.12 -31.52 -7.47
N LYS A 440 -8.19 -32.82 -7.16
CA LYS A 440 -9.37 -33.64 -7.42
C LYS A 440 -10.61 -33.23 -6.60
N GLU A 441 -10.43 -32.58 -5.46
CA GLU A 441 -11.55 -32.10 -4.64
C GLU A 441 -12.16 -30.78 -5.17
N ILE A 442 -11.48 -30.10 -6.10
CA ILE A 442 -11.98 -28.89 -6.75
C ILE A 442 -12.90 -29.30 -7.90
N THR A 443 -14.22 -29.11 -7.72
CA THR A 443 -15.19 -29.42 -8.77
C THR A 443 -14.95 -28.54 -9.99
N PHE A 444 -14.76 -29.15 -11.15
CA PHE A 444 -14.54 -28.47 -12.43
C PHE A 444 -15.68 -27.50 -12.82
N TYR A 445 -16.90 -27.71 -12.30
CA TYR A 445 -18.15 -27.15 -12.81
C TYR A 445 -18.36 -25.62 -12.71
N ASP A 446 -17.55 -24.86 -11.96
CA ASP A 446 -17.79 -23.40 -11.77
C ASP A 446 -16.67 -22.47 -12.30
N TYR A 447 -15.46 -22.97 -12.61
CA TYR A 447 -14.28 -22.12 -12.93
C TYR A 447 -13.36 -22.77 -13.98
N HIS A 448 -13.86 -22.98 -15.19
CA HIS A 448 -13.25 -23.89 -16.18
C HIS A 448 -11.93 -23.45 -16.83
N GLU A 449 -11.44 -22.21 -16.64
CA GLU A 449 -10.16 -21.77 -17.21
C GLU A 449 -9.02 -21.58 -16.19
N SER A 450 -9.32 -21.43 -14.90
CA SER A 450 -8.29 -20.97 -13.93
C SER A 450 -7.45 -22.08 -13.28
N ASP A 451 -7.82 -23.36 -13.40
CA ASP A 451 -7.14 -24.49 -12.74
C ASP A 451 -6.25 -25.33 -13.66
N SER A 452 -6.37 -25.17 -14.98
CA SER A 452 -5.45 -25.79 -15.95
C SER A 452 -3.98 -25.52 -15.61
N PRO A 453 -3.60 -24.28 -15.23
CA PRO A 453 -2.21 -23.97 -14.87
C PRO A 453 -1.69 -24.70 -13.62
N LEU A 454 -2.57 -25.15 -12.70
CA LEU A 454 -2.15 -25.93 -11.54
C LEU A 454 -1.97 -27.40 -11.89
N TRP A 455 -2.86 -27.95 -12.73
CA TRP A 455 -2.71 -29.29 -13.29
C TRP A 455 -1.46 -29.41 -14.15
N GLU A 456 -1.23 -28.47 -15.06
CA GLU A 456 -0.02 -28.39 -15.89
C GLU A 456 1.25 -28.35 -15.04
N ARG A 457 1.28 -27.49 -14.01
CA ARG A 457 2.43 -27.41 -13.09
C ARG A 457 2.67 -28.71 -12.33
N LEU A 458 1.62 -29.37 -11.86
CA LEU A 458 1.75 -30.66 -11.19
C LEU A 458 2.28 -31.74 -12.15
N ILE A 459 1.72 -31.84 -13.35
CA ILE A 459 2.13 -32.82 -14.37
C ILE A 459 3.58 -32.59 -14.77
N ALA A 460 3.96 -31.33 -15.05
CA ALA A 460 5.35 -30.98 -15.35
C ALA A 460 6.32 -31.42 -14.24
N ARG A 461 5.94 -31.24 -12.96
CA ARG A 461 6.76 -31.71 -11.83
C ARG A 461 6.86 -33.23 -11.74
N VAL A 462 5.77 -33.95 -12.00
CA VAL A 462 5.82 -35.42 -12.05
C VAL A 462 6.68 -35.90 -13.22
N MET A 463 6.60 -35.23 -14.37
CA MET A 463 7.41 -35.54 -15.55
C MET A 463 8.91 -35.30 -15.30
N GLU A 464 9.30 -34.21 -14.63
CA GLU A 464 10.69 -33.99 -14.24
C GLU A 464 11.26 -35.16 -13.43
N ASP A 465 10.46 -35.77 -12.55
CA ASP A 465 10.86 -36.91 -11.73
C ASP A 465 10.96 -38.21 -12.53
N VAL A 466 10.02 -38.43 -13.46
CA VAL A 466 10.00 -39.62 -14.31
C VAL A 466 11.12 -39.56 -15.37
N CYS A 467 11.38 -38.38 -15.95
CA CYS A 467 12.22 -38.26 -17.14
C CYS A 467 13.72 -38.34 -16.87
N GLN A 468 14.23 -37.95 -15.69
CA GLN A 468 15.67 -37.77 -15.39
C GLN A 468 16.50 -36.91 -16.40
N LYS A 469 15.90 -36.49 -17.53
CA LYS A 469 16.40 -35.67 -18.63
C LYS A 469 15.52 -34.42 -18.76
N HIS A 470 16.09 -33.33 -19.28
CA HIS A 470 15.39 -32.05 -19.46
C HIS A 470 14.62 -32.02 -20.77
N TYR A 471 13.34 -32.39 -20.72
CA TYR A 471 12.36 -32.03 -21.73
C TYR A 471 11.76 -30.65 -21.40
N THR A 472 11.27 -29.94 -22.41
CA THR A 472 10.66 -28.61 -22.27
C THR A 472 9.15 -28.70 -22.05
N SER A 473 8.52 -27.61 -21.57
CA SER A 473 7.07 -27.55 -21.35
C SER A 473 6.26 -27.86 -22.62
N ASP A 474 6.79 -27.51 -23.78
CA ASP A 474 6.15 -27.71 -25.09
C ASP A 474 6.13 -29.20 -25.49
N ASP A 475 7.07 -30.01 -25.00
CA ASP A 475 7.15 -31.46 -25.28
C ASP A 475 6.02 -32.26 -24.59
N PHE A 476 5.34 -31.63 -23.64
CA PHE A 476 4.37 -32.25 -22.75
C PHE A 476 2.93 -31.75 -22.93
N GLU A 477 2.71 -30.77 -23.80
CA GLU A 477 1.40 -30.14 -24.01
C GLU A 477 0.29 -31.16 -24.30
N PHE A 478 0.57 -32.11 -25.20
CA PHE A 478 -0.36 -33.18 -25.56
C PHE A 478 -0.68 -34.12 -24.39
N LEU A 479 0.31 -34.45 -23.55
CA LEU A 479 0.10 -35.29 -22.37
C LEU A 479 -0.71 -34.55 -21.31
N CYS A 480 -0.40 -33.27 -21.08
CA CYS A 480 -1.14 -32.41 -20.16
C CYS A 480 -2.62 -32.32 -20.54
N GLU A 481 -2.92 -32.01 -21.82
CA GLU A 481 -4.29 -31.96 -22.31
C GLU A 481 -5.02 -33.30 -22.19
N LYS A 482 -4.34 -34.41 -22.52
CA LYS A 482 -4.88 -35.76 -22.41
C LYS A 482 -5.26 -36.09 -20.96
N ILE A 483 -4.34 -35.90 -20.02
CA ILE A 483 -4.56 -36.19 -18.59
C ILE A 483 -5.66 -35.29 -18.01
N ILE A 484 -5.64 -33.98 -18.33
CA ILE A 484 -6.69 -33.05 -17.89
C ILE A 484 -8.07 -33.49 -18.42
N THR A 485 -8.13 -33.96 -19.67
CA THR A 485 -9.36 -34.46 -20.30
C THR A 485 -9.83 -35.77 -19.65
N GLU A 486 -8.93 -36.73 -19.41
CA GLU A 486 -9.27 -37.99 -18.73
C GLU A 486 -9.81 -37.74 -17.33
N VAL A 487 -9.11 -36.90 -16.55
CA VAL A 487 -9.56 -36.46 -15.22
C VAL A 487 -10.95 -35.84 -15.30
N ARG A 488 -11.22 -34.94 -16.26
CA ARG A 488 -12.54 -34.33 -16.47
C ARG A 488 -13.62 -35.37 -16.77
N THR A 489 -13.37 -36.27 -17.72
CA THR A 489 -14.35 -37.31 -18.10
C THR A 489 -14.70 -38.25 -16.96
N LEU A 490 -13.74 -38.53 -16.07
CA LEU A 490 -13.97 -39.35 -14.87
C LEU A 490 -14.82 -38.64 -13.82
N PHE A 491 -14.68 -37.32 -13.69
CA PHE A 491 -15.56 -36.53 -12.82
C PHE A 491 -17.01 -36.48 -13.31
N ASP A 492 -17.22 -36.49 -14.62
CA ASP A 492 -18.55 -36.43 -15.23
C ASP A 492 -19.32 -37.77 -15.19
N SER A 493 -18.64 -38.90 -14.95
CA SER A 493 -19.19 -40.23 -15.26
C SER A 493 -19.58 -41.14 -14.09
N SER A 494 -19.19 -40.90 -12.82
CA SER A 494 -19.64 -41.60 -11.57
C SER A 494 -18.54 -41.56 -10.47
N PRO A 495 -18.83 -41.65 -9.15
CA PRO A 495 -17.88 -41.31 -8.08
C PRO A 495 -16.88 -42.42 -7.69
N ASP A 496 -16.50 -43.33 -8.59
CA ASP A 496 -15.52 -44.40 -8.31
C ASP A 496 -14.06 -43.92 -8.58
N PRO A 497 -13.07 -44.13 -7.69
CA PRO A 497 -11.83 -43.36 -7.64
C PRO A 497 -10.71 -43.95 -8.52
N ALA A 498 -11.03 -44.45 -9.71
CA ALA A 498 -10.11 -45.28 -10.49
C ALA A 498 -8.81 -44.55 -10.89
N PHE A 499 -8.86 -43.25 -11.14
CA PHE A 499 -7.67 -42.46 -11.47
C PHE A 499 -7.03 -41.87 -10.21
N ASP A 500 -6.04 -42.58 -9.70
CA ASP A 500 -5.23 -42.19 -8.54
C ASP A 500 -3.88 -41.59 -8.98
N TYR A 501 -3.09 -41.12 -8.00
CA TYR A 501 -1.78 -40.54 -8.29
C TYR A 501 -0.80 -41.54 -8.94
N ASN A 502 -0.95 -42.84 -8.69
CA ASN A 502 -0.11 -43.85 -9.33
C ASN A 502 -0.49 -44.05 -10.80
N SER A 503 -1.77 -43.86 -11.15
CA SER A 503 -2.26 -43.84 -12.52
C SER A 503 -1.66 -42.66 -13.30
N LEU A 504 -1.59 -41.48 -12.66
CA LEU A 504 -0.88 -40.32 -13.21
C LEU A 504 0.59 -40.63 -13.51
N ILE A 505 1.33 -41.23 -12.55
CA ILE A 505 2.73 -41.61 -12.76
C ILE A 505 2.87 -42.59 -13.93
N LYS A 506 2.01 -43.60 -14.03
CA LYS A 506 2.05 -44.59 -15.12
C LYS A 506 1.84 -43.95 -16.49
N GLU A 507 0.87 -43.06 -16.63
CA GLU A 507 0.63 -42.32 -17.87
C GLU A 507 1.85 -41.48 -18.27
N CYS A 508 2.46 -40.81 -17.29
CA CYS A 508 3.73 -40.10 -17.48
C CYS A 508 4.86 -41.04 -17.95
N GLU A 509 5.08 -42.18 -17.29
CA GLU A 509 6.08 -43.18 -17.67
C GLU A 509 5.85 -43.77 -19.05
N GLU A 510 4.60 -44.07 -19.41
CA GLU A 510 4.24 -44.59 -20.73
C GLU A 510 4.48 -43.55 -21.83
N TYR A 511 4.19 -42.28 -21.56
CA TYR A 511 4.48 -41.20 -22.49
C TYR A 511 5.98 -41.01 -22.72
N VAL A 512 6.78 -41.03 -21.64
CA VAL A 512 8.25 -40.98 -21.76
C VAL A 512 8.77 -42.15 -22.58
N LYS A 513 8.29 -43.38 -22.34
CA LYS A 513 8.67 -44.55 -23.16
C LYS A 513 8.33 -44.37 -24.65
N LYS A 514 7.20 -43.74 -24.96
CA LYS A 514 6.81 -43.44 -26.35
C LYS A 514 7.74 -42.38 -26.96
N LEU A 515 8.04 -41.31 -26.22
CA LEU A 515 8.99 -40.28 -26.65
C LEU A 515 10.38 -40.86 -26.90
N GLU A 516 10.92 -41.65 -25.96
CA GLU A 516 12.21 -42.30 -26.11
C GLU A 516 12.24 -43.28 -27.30
N ALA A 517 11.14 -44.01 -27.54
CA ALA A 517 11.01 -44.89 -28.69
C ALA A 517 10.93 -44.11 -30.02
N GLU A 518 10.36 -42.91 -30.03
CA GLU A 518 10.32 -42.02 -31.19
C GLU A 518 11.66 -41.31 -31.43
N GLU A 519 12.36 -40.88 -30.38
CA GLU A 519 13.72 -40.36 -30.45
C GLU A 519 14.69 -41.44 -30.95
N SER A 520 14.60 -42.67 -30.44
CA SER A 520 15.41 -43.80 -30.91
C SER A 520 15.19 -44.08 -32.41
N LYS A 521 13.96 -43.94 -32.90
CA LYS A 521 13.62 -44.03 -34.33
C LYS A 521 14.10 -42.84 -35.16
N LYS A 522 14.29 -41.66 -34.54
CA LYS A 522 14.84 -40.45 -35.18
C LYS A 522 16.37 -40.45 -35.17
N GLU A 523 17.02 -40.97 -34.13
CA GLU A 523 18.48 -41.14 -34.03
C GLU A 523 18.99 -42.25 -34.96
N GLU A 524 18.24 -43.34 -35.17
CA GLU A 524 18.54 -44.32 -36.24
C GLU A 524 18.58 -43.71 -37.66
N LYS A 525 18.03 -42.50 -37.85
CA LYS A 525 18.04 -41.76 -39.13
C LYS A 525 19.05 -40.60 -39.19
N LYS A 526 19.82 -40.33 -38.13
CA LYS A 526 20.84 -39.27 -38.15
C LYS A 526 22.20 -39.78 -37.68
N ASN A 527 23.12 -39.93 -38.63
CA ASN A 527 24.55 -40.07 -38.34
C ASN A 527 25.07 -38.81 -37.58
N PRO A 528 26.08 -38.98 -36.71
CA PRO A 528 26.42 -38.02 -35.66
C PRO A 528 27.35 -36.93 -36.19
N SER A 529 27.03 -35.67 -35.93
CA SER A 529 27.96 -34.56 -36.13
C SER A 529 27.64 -33.39 -35.20
N ALA A 530 28.67 -33.02 -34.43
CA ALA A 530 28.86 -31.77 -33.68
C ALA A 530 28.27 -31.67 -32.27
N PHE A 531 29.13 -32.08 -31.33
CA PHE A 531 29.25 -31.64 -29.95
C PHE A 531 29.40 -30.10 -29.84
N PHE A 532 28.65 -29.44 -28.95
CA PHE A 532 29.12 -28.28 -28.17
C PHE A 532 28.30 -28.15 -26.86
N PRO A 533 28.94 -27.94 -25.69
CA PRO A 533 28.26 -27.76 -24.41
C PRO A 533 27.89 -26.28 -24.19
N SER A 534 26.63 -25.99 -23.89
CA SER A 534 26.19 -24.67 -23.44
C SER A 534 26.22 -24.56 -21.91
N SER A 535 27.02 -23.62 -21.40
CA SER A 535 27.03 -23.15 -20.02
C SER A 535 25.72 -22.43 -19.66
N GLN A 536 25.04 -22.87 -18.59
CA GLN A 536 23.90 -22.16 -17.99
C GLN A 536 24.37 -21.06 -17.03
N PRO A 537 23.68 -19.91 -16.95
CA PRO A 537 23.65 -19.06 -15.77
C PRO A 537 22.50 -19.42 -14.82
N SER A 538 22.73 -19.24 -13.52
CA SER A 538 21.84 -19.49 -12.40
C SER A 538 20.50 -18.75 -12.50
N LYS A 539 19.37 -19.47 -12.36
CA LYS A 539 18.02 -18.90 -12.23
C LYS A 539 17.81 -18.28 -10.84
N VAL A 540 17.51 -16.99 -10.83
CA VAL A 540 16.91 -16.26 -9.70
C VAL A 540 15.41 -16.59 -9.66
N ILE A 541 14.89 -16.98 -8.50
CA ILE A 541 13.47 -17.27 -8.27
C ILE A 541 12.69 -15.95 -8.20
N PRO A 542 11.64 -15.72 -9.01
CA PRO A 542 10.80 -14.53 -8.93
C PRO A 542 9.93 -14.52 -7.66
N SER A 543 9.68 -13.33 -7.10
CA SER A 543 8.77 -13.19 -5.94
C SER A 543 7.30 -13.43 -6.34
N TYR A 544 6.51 -13.99 -5.41
CA TYR A 544 5.08 -14.33 -5.53
C TYR A 544 4.17 -13.23 -6.12
N LEU A 545 4.57 -11.96 -5.99
CA LEU A 545 3.87 -10.80 -6.59
C LEU A 545 3.91 -10.77 -8.12
N GLU A 546 4.90 -11.40 -8.76
CA GLU A 546 4.99 -11.49 -10.23
C GLU A 546 4.13 -12.60 -10.81
N ALA A 547 3.97 -13.73 -10.08
CA ALA A 547 3.11 -14.83 -10.49
C ALA A 547 1.61 -14.47 -10.42
N MET A 548 1.19 -13.68 -9.42
CA MET A 548 -0.22 -13.27 -9.27
C MET A 548 -0.70 -12.24 -10.31
N LYS A 549 0.20 -11.48 -10.95
CA LYS A 549 -0.21 -10.50 -11.98
C LYS A 549 -0.80 -11.15 -13.23
N TRP A 550 -0.59 -12.45 -13.43
CA TRP A 550 -1.10 -13.18 -14.59
C TRP A 550 -2.55 -13.67 -14.42
N ASN A 551 -3.07 -13.76 -13.19
CA ASN A 551 -4.41 -14.32 -12.92
C ASN A 551 -5.47 -13.29 -12.51
N LEU A 552 -5.22 -12.00 -12.69
CA LEU A 552 -6.14 -10.91 -12.33
C LEU A 552 -6.42 -9.94 -13.50
N LYS A 553 -6.57 -10.46 -14.73
CA LYS A 553 -7.25 -9.71 -15.79
C LYS A 553 -8.71 -10.13 -15.89
#